data_AF-A0A1W9QX45-F1
#
_entry.id   AF-A0A1W9QX45-F1
#
_cell.length_a   1.000
_cell.length_b   1.000
_cell.length_c   1.000
_cell.angle_alpha   90.00
_cell.angle_beta   90.00
_cell.angle_gamma   90.00
#
_symmetry.space_group_name_H-M   'P 1'
#
loop_
_entity.id
_entity.type
_entity.pdbx_description
1 polymer ?
#
loop_
_entity_poly.entity_id
_entity_poly.type
_entity_poly.pdbx_seq_one_letter_code
_entity_poly.pdbx_strand_id
1 'polypeptide(L)'
;MKTHIRIITTIVFAITLFTLNAQDCVDCSGGNASGNTASIIGIDNTASETASFAGGTDSEALGKYSFAFGDLAKAWSRNGIALGKRVSIFGPYSFGVGENLQTTITSSMIIGCGFDDNNPLVNGISRSLMIGFNSDKPTLFVGMSDGVGYTGKVAIGDVTDPQAKLHIKADDNEQAVLFIEPHTFSAANNAYLWMGTSEYGLRAGYHKLYFNTGGHYIFNSADANVGIGVLNPTEKLEIDGNIKQSAGYFVSTDKVQATGTDGLRLYNQTGSGLYINTDGNVGVGINSAQYKLTVYGKIFTNSDAYIAGNLGVGTDTPQEKLHVVGNGLLTGNLDVSGDVTAATFTGDGSALTNVDDNDWTVSGNDVYRLSGNVGIGTTAPQQKLDIAGSLRVHDYIYGNSSGGSSKLTIYGSSNSNSGKIEIWKGTAGSSIKLVAGTNGNVQFFTNSQWRMSINDDFVELGNPNTSVGLKVHGKIEAEEIEVKLLGWSDFVFDKNYKLKTLTELEDFIYQNGHLPNIPSGAEVLENGINVGEMNALLLQKIEELTLYVIELEKEINKIGDESN
;
A
#
# COMPACT_ATOMS: atom_id res chain seq x y z
N MET A 1 3.38 -40.68 -97.06
CA MET A 1 3.83 -42.00 -97.55
C MET A 1 3.55 -43.02 -96.45
N LYS A 2 2.69 -44.01 -96.71
CA LYS A 2 2.35 -45.21 -95.87
C LYS A 2 1.73 -45.03 -94.46
N THR A 3 0.81 -45.98 -94.17
CA THR A 3 0.41 -46.56 -92.85
C THR A 3 -0.20 -45.63 -91.79
N HIS A 4 -1.33 -45.90 -91.10
CA HIS A 4 -2.06 -47.15 -90.83
C HIS A 4 -3.41 -46.83 -90.14
N ILE A 5 -4.26 -47.87 -90.01
CA ILE A 5 -5.38 -48.05 -89.06
C ILE A 5 -6.72 -47.35 -89.37
N ARG A 6 -7.66 -48.20 -89.81
CA ARG A 6 -9.11 -48.00 -89.80
C ARG A 6 -9.67 -48.35 -88.41
N ILE A 7 -10.83 -47.79 -88.07
CA ILE A 7 -12.08 -48.46 -87.65
C ILE A 7 -13.00 -47.37 -87.09
N ILE A 8 -14.23 -47.24 -87.62
CA ILE A 8 -15.48 -46.84 -86.92
C ILE A 8 -16.63 -46.73 -87.93
N THR A 9 -17.78 -47.33 -87.57
CA THR A 9 -19.17 -47.24 -88.09
C THR A 9 -19.43 -47.21 -89.61
N THR A 10 -20.20 -48.19 -90.10
CA THR A 10 -21.65 -48.06 -90.44
C THR A 10 -22.04 -49.18 -91.41
N ILE A 11 -22.75 -50.20 -90.93
CA ILE A 11 -23.47 -51.15 -91.80
C ILE A 11 -24.94 -50.71 -91.82
N VAL A 12 -25.39 -50.29 -93.01
CA VAL A 12 -26.74 -49.81 -93.27
C VAL A 12 -27.67 -51.00 -93.51
N PHE A 13 -28.84 -50.98 -92.87
CA PHE A 13 -29.93 -51.92 -93.11
C PHE A 13 -30.84 -51.36 -94.23
N ALA A 14 -30.70 -51.84 -95.47
CA ALA A 14 -31.63 -51.49 -96.55
C ALA A 14 -31.70 -52.58 -97.65
N ILE A 15 -32.91 -53.12 -97.79
CA ILE A 15 -33.41 -54.13 -98.74
C ILE A 15 -32.95 -53.91 -100.20
N THR A 16 -32.51 -55.00 -100.85
CA THR A 16 -32.80 -55.28 -102.28
C THR A 16 -33.08 -56.76 -102.48
N LEU A 17 -34.26 -57.09 -103.03
CA LEU A 17 -34.57 -58.43 -103.55
C LEU A 17 -33.65 -58.76 -104.72
N PHE A 18 -32.95 -59.89 -104.65
CA PHE A 18 -32.69 -60.75 -105.82
C PHE A 18 -32.47 -62.19 -105.35
N THR A 19 -33.06 -63.14 -106.06
CA THR A 19 -32.88 -64.58 -105.82
C THR A 19 -31.46 -65.00 -106.19
N LEU A 20 -30.62 -65.21 -105.19
CA LEU A 20 -29.36 -65.93 -105.32
C LEU A 20 -29.48 -67.24 -104.55
N ASN A 21 -29.10 -68.33 -105.23
CA ASN A 21 -29.24 -69.69 -104.71
C ASN A 21 -28.40 -69.88 -103.44
N ALA A 22 -28.84 -70.81 -102.59
CA ALA A 22 -28.10 -71.23 -101.41
C ALA A 22 -26.65 -71.61 -101.78
N GLN A 23 -25.69 -70.92 -101.17
CA GLN A 23 -24.29 -71.35 -101.15
C GLN A 23 -23.65 -70.94 -99.81
N ASP A 24 -23.68 -71.89 -98.88
CA ASP A 24 -22.66 -72.20 -97.87
C ASP A 24 -21.63 -71.09 -97.58
N CYS A 25 -22.01 -70.14 -96.72
CA CYS A 25 -21.09 -69.27 -95.99
C CYS A 25 -21.47 -69.18 -94.50
N VAL A 26 -21.99 -70.29 -93.97
CA VAL A 26 -22.20 -70.55 -92.54
C VAL A 26 -22.04 -72.05 -92.33
N ASP A 27 -21.18 -72.47 -91.41
CA ASP A 27 -21.24 -73.83 -90.89
C ASP A 27 -22.44 -73.94 -89.93
N CYS A 28 -23.58 -74.42 -90.45
CA CYS A 28 -24.82 -74.64 -89.70
C CYS A 28 -24.93 -76.08 -89.17
N SER A 29 -23.81 -76.79 -88.91
CA SER A 29 -23.85 -78.15 -88.38
C SER A 29 -24.80 -78.24 -87.17
N GLY A 30 -25.87 -79.03 -87.29
CA GLY A 30 -26.87 -79.29 -86.24
C GLY A 30 -27.89 -78.17 -85.93
N GLY A 31 -27.78 -76.98 -86.55
CA GLY A 31 -28.66 -75.84 -86.25
C GLY A 31 -30.10 -75.93 -86.83
N ASN A 32 -31.04 -75.21 -86.21
CA ASN A 32 -32.47 -75.19 -86.58
C ASN A 32 -33.03 -73.75 -86.65
N ALA A 33 -33.29 -73.25 -87.87
CA ALA A 33 -34.04 -72.01 -88.10
C ALA A 33 -35.48 -72.33 -88.55
N SER A 34 -36.43 -72.25 -87.62
CA SER A 34 -37.84 -72.61 -87.84
C SER A 34 -38.83 -71.46 -87.69
N GLY A 35 -38.39 -70.32 -87.15
CA GLY A 35 -39.22 -69.12 -86.99
C GLY A 35 -39.44 -68.34 -88.29
N ASN A 36 -40.57 -67.63 -88.38
CA ASN A 36 -40.84 -66.75 -89.52
C ASN A 36 -39.80 -65.63 -89.58
N THR A 37 -39.07 -65.53 -90.70
CA THR A 37 -37.88 -64.65 -90.87
C THR A 37 -36.79 -64.85 -89.80
N ALA A 38 -36.68 -66.05 -89.21
CA ALA A 38 -35.57 -66.37 -88.32
C ALA A 38 -34.27 -66.58 -89.10
N SER A 39 -33.12 -66.52 -88.41
CA SER A 39 -31.81 -66.74 -89.02
C SER A 39 -30.82 -67.34 -88.02
N ILE A 40 -29.94 -68.22 -88.49
CA ILE A 40 -28.88 -68.83 -87.68
C ILE A 40 -27.50 -68.62 -88.30
N ILE A 41 -26.46 -68.51 -87.47
CA ILE A 41 -25.06 -68.44 -87.93
C ILE A 41 -24.08 -69.20 -87.02
N GLY A 42 -23.72 -70.43 -87.38
CA GLY A 42 -22.76 -71.29 -86.67
C GLY A 42 -23.37 -72.61 -86.17
N ILE A 43 -22.63 -73.31 -85.31
CA ILE A 43 -22.87 -74.71 -84.92
C ILE A 43 -23.99 -74.83 -83.85
N ASP A 44 -24.88 -75.81 -84.01
CA ASP A 44 -25.95 -76.22 -83.07
C ASP A 44 -26.93 -75.10 -82.64
N ASN A 45 -26.96 -73.97 -83.34
CA ASN A 45 -27.82 -72.83 -82.98
C ASN A 45 -29.30 -73.04 -83.34
N THR A 46 -30.22 -72.63 -82.48
CA THR A 46 -31.68 -72.72 -82.71
C THR A 46 -32.36 -71.34 -82.72
N ALA A 47 -33.11 -71.02 -83.77
CA ALA A 47 -33.93 -69.81 -83.88
C ALA A 47 -35.36 -70.17 -84.35
N SER A 48 -36.31 -70.24 -83.41
CA SER A 48 -37.64 -70.84 -83.64
C SER A 48 -38.80 -69.84 -83.71
N GLU A 49 -38.57 -68.57 -83.42
CA GLU A 49 -39.63 -67.56 -83.28
C GLU A 49 -39.57 -66.46 -84.35
N THR A 50 -40.65 -65.68 -84.47
CA THR A 50 -40.72 -64.61 -85.48
C THR A 50 -39.57 -63.61 -85.33
N ALA A 51 -38.79 -63.43 -86.38
CA ALA A 51 -37.63 -62.55 -86.48
C ALA A 51 -36.59 -62.78 -85.36
N SER A 52 -36.38 -64.03 -84.95
CA SER A 52 -35.31 -64.40 -84.02
C SER A 52 -33.99 -64.71 -84.73
N PHE A 53 -32.87 -64.35 -84.12
CA PHE A 53 -31.52 -64.60 -84.65
C PHE A 53 -30.66 -65.30 -83.60
N ALA A 54 -30.03 -66.43 -83.95
CA ALA A 54 -29.10 -67.16 -83.08
C ALA A 54 -27.74 -67.39 -83.78
N GLY A 55 -26.61 -67.24 -83.09
CA GLY A 55 -25.32 -67.51 -83.71
C GLY A 55 -24.16 -67.75 -82.76
N GLY A 56 -23.06 -68.26 -83.33
CA GLY A 56 -21.92 -68.80 -82.60
C GLY A 56 -22.07 -70.32 -82.41
N THR A 57 -22.06 -70.79 -81.17
CA THR A 57 -22.18 -72.22 -80.81
C THR A 57 -23.31 -72.42 -79.80
N ASP A 58 -24.16 -73.44 -80.01
CA ASP A 58 -25.23 -73.89 -79.10
C ASP A 58 -26.09 -72.75 -78.52
N SER A 59 -26.34 -71.72 -79.34
CA SER A 59 -27.09 -70.53 -78.93
C SER A 59 -28.55 -70.60 -79.40
N GLU A 60 -29.46 -70.12 -78.56
CA GLU A 60 -30.91 -70.30 -78.70
C GLU A 60 -31.67 -68.97 -78.70
N ALA A 61 -32.33 -68.64 -79.80
CA ALA A 61 -33.20 -67.47 -79.95
C ALA A 61 -34.66 -67.92 -80.05
N LEU A 62 -35.24 -68.25 -78.90
CA LEU A 62 -36.61 -68.78 -78.75
C LEU A 62 -37.66 -67.71 -78.42
N GLY A 63 -37.28 -66.43 -78.38
CA GLY A 63 -38.20 -65.31 -78.20
C GLY A 63 -38.54 -64.60 -79.51
N LYS A 64 -39.74 -64.02 -79.62
CA LYS A 64 -40.10 -63.15 -80.75
C LYS A 64 -39.21 -61.91 -80.78
N TYR A 65 -38.62 -61.59 -81.92
CA TYR A 65 -37.64 -60.50 -82.07
C TYR A 65 -36.41 -60.65 -81.14
N SER A 66 -36.03 -61.88 -80.79
CA SER A 66 -34.88 -62.14 -79.92
C SER A 66 -33.57 -62.24 -80.70
N PHE A 67 -32.45 -61.97 -80.03
CA PHE A 67 -31.11 -62.03 -80.60
C PHE A 67 -30.18 -62.75 -79.63
N ALA A 68 -29.64 -63.91 -80.01
CA ALA A 68 -28.63 -64.65 -79.27
C ALA A 68 -27.35 -64.72 -80.11
N PHE A 69 -26.20 -64.37 -79.55
CA PHE A 69 -24.92 -64.53 -80.24
C PHE A 69 -23.75 -64.79 -79.29
N GLY A 70 -23.11 -65.95 -79.42
CA GLY A 70 -21.92 -66.32 -78.64
C GLY A 70 -21.81 -67.82 -78.44
N ASP A 71 -21.60 -68.26 -77.21
CA ASP A 71 -21.44 -69.68 -76.84
C ASP A 71 -22.48 -69.98 -75.75
N LEU A 72 -23.43 -70.88 -75.99
CA LEU A 72 -24.55 -71.12 -75.06
C LEU A 72 -25.38 -69.85 -74.74
N ALA A 73 -25.49 -68.90 -75.68
CA ALA A 73 -26.28 -67.67 -75.51
C ALA A 73 -27.78 -67.95 -75.71
N LYS A 74 -28.64 -67.58 -74.76
CA LYS A 74 -30.05 -68.01 -74.71
C LYS A 74 -30.99 -66.80 -74.60
N ALA A 75 -31.56 -66.39 -75.71
CA ALA A 75 -32.54 -65.32 -75.82
C ALA A 75 -33.97 -65.88 -75.91
N TRP A 76 -34.48 -66.40 -74.79
CA TRP A 76 -35.76 -67.13 -74.73
C TRP A 76 -37.00 -66.23 -74.61
N SER A 77 -36.81 -64.93 -74.39
CA SER A 77 -37.92 -63.99 -74.17
C SER A 77 -38.11 -62.99 -75.32
N ARG A 78 -39.33 -62.46 -75.45
CA ARG A 78 -39.66 -61.47 -76.49
C ARG A 78 -38.75 -60.26 -76.38
N ASN A 79 -38.17 -59.84 -77.51
CA ASN A 79 -37.21 -58.72 -77.60
C ASN A 79 -36.00 -58.87 -76.65
N GLY A 80 -35.67 -60.12 -76.26
CA GLY A 80 -34.49 -60.43 -75.45
C GLY A 80 -33.22 -60.43 -76.29
N ILE A 81 -32.13 -59.90 -75.76
CA ILE A 81 -30.83 -59.85 -76.44
C ILE A 81 -29.76 -60.46 -75.52
N ALA A 82 -29.16 -61.56 -75.95
CA ALA A 82 -28.13 -62.32 -75.23
C ALA A 82 -26.83 -62.33 -76.05
N LEU A 83 -25.75 -61.78 -75.50
CA LEU A 83 -24.46 -61.63 -76.20
C LEU A 83 -23.32 -62.20 -75.35
N GLY A 84 -22.50 -63.08 -75.93
CA GLY A 84 -21.36 -63.70 -75.24
C GLY A 84 -21.65 -65.11 -74.74
N LYS A 85 -21.00 -65.53 -73.64
CA LYS A 85 -20.97 -66.93 -73.21
C LYS A 85 -21.97 -67.21 -72.08
N ARG A 86 -22.85 -68.19 -72.25
CA ARG A 86 -23.82 -68.63 -71.21
C ARG A 86 -24.71 -67.49 -70.67
N VAL A 87 -25.06 -66.52 -71.52
CA VAL A 87 -25.95 -65.41 -71.17
C VAL A 87 -27.40 -65.84 -71.41
N SER A 88 -28.24 -65.85 -70.37
CA SER A 88 -29.65 -66.33 -70.45
C SER A 88 -30.67 -65.22 -70.16
N ILE A 89 -31.55 -64.97 -71.12
CA ILE A 89 -32.53 -63.88 -71.11
C ILE A 89 -33.95 -64.46 -71.07
N PHE A 90 -34.48 -64.60 -69.86
CA PHE A 90 -35.85 -65.06 -69.59
C PHE A 90 -36.85 -63.89 -69.52
N GLY A 91 -36.38 -62.68 -69.17
CA GLY A 91 -37.21 -61.47 -69.09
C GLY A 91 -37.46 -60.82 -70.46
N PRO A 92 -38.70 -60.40 -70.80
CA PRO A 92 -38.96 -59.73 -72.08
C PRO A 92 -38.37 -58.31 -72.09
N TYR A 93 -37.98 -57.81 -73.27
CA TYR A 93 -37.29 -56.53 -73.46
C TYR A 93 -36.01 -56.37 -72.63
N SER A 94 -35.33 -57.47 -72.31
CA SER A 94 -34.13 -57.50 -71.45
C SER A 94 -32.86 -57.75 -72.26
N PHE A 95 -31.73 -57.29 -71.76
CA PHE A 95 -30.44 -57.28 -72.48
C PHE A 95 -29.33 -57.81 -71.58
N GLY A 96 -28.51 -58.72 -72.09
CA GLY A 96 -27.32 -59.23 -71.41
C GLY A 96 -26.11 -59.29 -72.33
N VAL A 97 -24.95 -58.87 -71.83
CA VAL A 97 -23.67 -59.00 -72.55
C VAL A 97 -22.52 -59.37 -71.63
N GLY A 98 -21.83 -60.48 -71.95
CA GLY A 98 -20.66 -60.95 -71.21
C GLY A 98 -20.62 -62.47 -71.02
N GLU A 99 -20.32 -62.94 -69.80
CA GLU A 99 -20.21 -64.38 -69.49
C GLU A 99 -20.97 -64.78 -68.21
N ASN A 100 -21.68 -65.93 -68.22
CA ASN A 100 -22.42 -66.45 -67.05
C ASN A 100 -23.37 -65.42 -66.41
N LEU A 101 -24.29 -64.87 -67.22
CA LEU A 101 -25.23 -63.82 -66.82
C LEU A 101 -26.68 -64.29 -67.01
N GLN A 102 -27.60 -63.84 -66.14
CA GLN A 102 -29.04 -64.11 -66.29
C GLN A 102 -29.90 -62.87 -66.07
N THR A 103 -30.97 -62.72 -66.85
CA THR A 103 -32.07 -61.77 -66.58
C THR A 103 -33.40 -62.51 -66.46
N THR A 104 -34.10 -62.37 -65.34
CA THR A 104 -35.33 -63.15 -65.05
C THR A 104 -36.64 -62.36 -65.18
N ILE A 105 -36.58 -61.04 -65.37
CA ILE A 105 -37.76 -60.16 -65.35
C ILE A 105 -37.71 -59.08 -66.43
N THR A 106 -38.86 -58.49 -66.77
CA THR A 106 -38.98 -57.54 -67.89
C THR A 106 -38.13 -56.28 -67.74
N SER A 107 -37.56 -55.84 -68.87
CA SER A 107 -36.78 -54.60 -69.01
C SER A 107 -35.59 -54.52 -68.05
N SER A 108 -34.94 -55.64 -67.77
CA SER A 108 -33.72 -55.71 -66.96
C SER A 108 -32.48 -55.78 -67.87
N MET A 109 -31.40 -55.13 -67.47
CA MET A 109 -30.13 -55.13 -68.19
C MET A 109 -29.02 -55.72 -67.32
N ILE A 110 -28.14 -56.53 -67.90
CA ILE A 110 -27.01 -57.14 -67.19
C ILE A 110 -25.73 -57.09 -68.02
N ILE A 111 -24.61 -56.74 -67.38
CA ILE A 111 -23.30 -56.56 -68.05
C ILE A 111 -22.18 -57.14 -67.17
N GLY A 112 -21.24 -57.85 -67.79
CA GLY A 112 -19.97 -58.24 -67.17
C GLY A 112 -19.76 -59.75 -67.11
N CYS A 113 -19.35 -60.31 -65.98
CA CYS A 113 -19.24 -61.76 -65.83
C CYS A 113 -19.67 -62.27 -64.46
N GLY A 114 -20.43 -63.37 -64.46
CA GLY A 114 -20.71 -64.17 -63.26
C GLY A 114 -19.44 -64.79 -62.69
N PHE A 115 -19.52 -65.34 -61.47
CA PHE A 115 -18.37 -65.98 -60.82
C PHE A 115 -18.02 -67.33 -61.48
N ASP A 116 -19.02 -68.19 -61.68
CA ASP A 116 -18.86 -69.45 -62.40
C ASP A 116 -20.19 -69.93 -63.01
N ASP A 117 -20.15 -71.13 -63.58
CA ASP A 117 -21.26 -71.82 -64.25
C ASP A 117 -22.50 -72.10 -63.38
N ASN A 118 -22.32 -72.21 -62.05
CA ASN A 118 -23.35 -72.42 -61.04
C ASN A 118 -23.73 -71.12 -60.30
N ASN A 119 -22.82 -70.14 -60.30
CA ASN A 119 -22.93 -68.85 -59.62
C ASN A 119 -22.96 -67.69 -60.65
N PRO A 120 -23.99 -67.63 -61.53
CA PRO A 120 -24.13 -66.55 -62.50
C PRO A 120 -24.56 -65.25 -61.80
N LEU A 121 -24.19 -64.11 -62.37
CA LEU A 121 -24.77 -62.83 -61.97
C LEU A 121 -26.23 -62.80 -62.47
N VAL A 122 -27.19 -62.50 -61.58
CA VAL A 122 -28.62 -62.58 -61.91
C VAL A 122 -29.33 -61.24 -61.65
N ASN A 123 -29.78 -60.58 -62.73
CA ASN A 123 -30.66 -59.43 -62.59
C ASN A 123 -32.13 -59.85 -62.58
N GLY A 124 -32.68 -59.92 -61.37
CA GLY A 124 -34.10 -60.20 -61.12
C GLY A 124 -34.98 -58.96 -60.86
N ILE A 125 -34.49 -57.74 -61.11
CA ILE A 125 -35.23 -56.50 -60.82
C ILE A 125 -35.69 -55.81 -62.11
N SER A 126 -36.99 -55.52 -62.21
CA SER A 126 -37.55 -54.90 -63.42
C SER A 126 -37.08 -53.46 -63.60
N ARG A 127 -36.88 -53.04 -64.86
CA ARG A 127 -36.45 -51.67 -65.23
C ARG A 127 -35.17 -51.23 -64.51
N SER A 128 -34.17 -52.12 -64.49
CA SER A 128 -32.91 -51.91 -63.80
C SER A 128 -31.70 -52.24 -64.69
N LEU A 129 -30.53 -51.74 -64.30
CA LEU A 129 -29.23 -52.14 -64.84
C LEU A 129 -28.38 -52.73 -63.72
N MET A 130 -27.76 -53.87 -64.00
CA MET A 130 -26.84 -54.57 -63.11
C MET A 130 -25.49 -54.78 -63.82
N ILE A 131 -24.39 -54.42 -63.15
CA ILE A 131 -23.03 -54.67 -63.63
C ILE A 131 -22.23 -55.35 -62.52
N GLY A 132 -21.53 -56.43 -62.86
CA GLY A 132 -20.62 -57.14 -61.96
C GLY A 132 -19.62 -57.98 -62.75
N PHE A 133 -18.43 -58.17 -62.21
CA PHE A 133 -17.35 -58.93 -62.85
C PHE A 133 -16.79 -59.94 -61.87
N ASN A 134 -16.76 -61.21 -62.27
CA ASN A 134 -16.32 -62.35 -61.46
C ASN A 134 -17.05 -62.42 -60.10
N SER A 135 -18.38 -62.26 -60.12
CA SER A 135 -19.25 -62.28 -58.93
C SER A 135 -20.67 -62.70 -59.27
N ASP A 136 -21.37 -63.35 -58.34
CA ASP A 136 -22.83 -63.55 -58.40
C ASP A 136 -23.61 -62.31 -57.87
N LYS A 137 -22.89 -61.32 -57.31
CA LYS A 137 -23.43 -60.07 -56.75
C LYS A 137 -23.16 -58.86 -57.66
N PRO A 138 -24.04 -57.85 -57.66
CA PRO A 138 -23.79 -56.60 -58.38
C PRO A 138 -22.62 -55.82 -57.77
N THR A 139 -21.73 -55.32 -58.62
CA THR A 139 -20.75 -54.28 -58.24
C THR A 139 -21.36 -52.87 -58.41
N LEU A 140 -22.19 -52.68 -59.44
CA LEU A 140 -22.95 -51.46 -59.70
C LEU A 140 -24.40 -51.84 -60.04
N PHE A 141 -25.36 -51.15 -59.42
CA PHE A 141 -26.78 -51.32 -59.71
C PHE A 141 -27.45 -49.97 -59.92
N VAL A 142 -28.37 -49.90 -60.89
CA VAL A 142 -29.24 -48.74 -61.14
C VAL A 142 -30.69 -49.20 -61.13
N GLY A 143 -31.44 -48.76 -60.12
CA GLY A 143 -32.86 -49.08 -59.96
C GLY A 143 -33.79 -48.13 -60.73
N MET A 144 -35.05 -48.53 -60.89
CA MET A 144 -36.10 -47.68 -61.45
C MET A 144 -36.37 -46.42 -60.58
N SER A 145 -37.03 -45.42 -61.17
CA SER A 145 -37.54 -44.26 -60.42
C SER A 145 -38.91 -44.53 -59.80
N ASP A 146 -39.25 -43.77 -58.77
CA ASP A 146 -40.54 -43.86 -58.07
C ASP A 146 -41.73 -43.33 -58.88
N GLY A 147 -41.48 -42.74 -60.07
CA GLY A 147 -42.54 -42.24 -60.96
C GLY A 147 -42.08 -41.15 -61.92
N VAL A 148 -43.06 -40.48 -62.55
CA VAL A 148 -42.83 -39.34 -63.45
C VAL A 148 -42.22 -38.18 -62.68
N GLY A 149 -41.13 -37.61 -63.20
CA GLY A 149 -40.40 -36.51 -62.56
C GLY A 149 -39.34 -36.94 -61.53
N TYR A 150 -39.27 -38.24 -61.20
CA TYR A 150 -38.25 -38.79 -60.30
C TYR A 150 -37.14 -39.47 -61.09
N THR A 151 -35.91 -39.40 -60.58
CA THR A 151 -34.78 -40.22 -61.06
C THR A 151 -34.68 -41.51 -60.24
N GLY A 152 -34.08 -42.55 -60.83
CA GLY A 152 -33.68 -43.75 -60.09
C GLY A 152 -32.64 -43.46 -59.02
N LYS A 153 -32.11 -44.53 -58.44
CA LYS A 153 -31.04 -44.52 -57.44
C LYS A 153 -29.92 -45.44 -57.89
N VAL A 154 -28.68 -45.12 -57.53
CA VAL A 154 -27.49 -45.88 -57.89
C VAL A 154 -26.89 -46.53 -56.65
N ALA A 155 -26.43 -47.78 -56.78
CA ALA A 155 -25.74 -48.48 -55.72
C ALA A 155 -24.38 -49.05 -56.17
N ILE A 156 -23.43 -49.12 -55.25
CA ILE A 156 -22.13 -49.78 -55.40
C ILE A 156 -22.01 -50.85 -54.31
N GLY A 157 -21.58 -52.06 -54.68
CA GLY A 157 -21.63 -53.27 -53.85
C GLY A 157 -23.00 -53.97 -53.89
N ASP A 158 -23.14 -55.08 -53.16
CA ASP A 158 -24.30 -56.01 -53.22
C ASP A 158 -25.64 -55.37 -52.77
N VAL A 159 -26.23 -54.56 -53.63
CA VAL A 159 -27.45 -53.77 -53.37
C VAL A 159 -28.33 -53.76 -54.62
N THR A 160 -29.51 -54.34 -54.50
CA THR A 160 -30.55 -54.33 -55.55
C THR A 160 -31.77 -53.45 -55.18
N ASP A 161 -31.80 -52.90 -53.95
CA ASP A 161 -32.73 -51.85 -53.52
C ASP A 161 -31.97 -50.71 -52.78
N PRO A 162 -31.40 -49.74 -53.51
CA PRO A 162 -30.72 -48.59 -52.91
C PRO A 162 -31.65 -47.71 -52.06
N GLN A 163 -31.18 -47.32 -50.87
CA GLN A 163 -31.94 -46.46 -49.95
C GLN A 163 -31.69 -44.97 -50.15
N ALA A 164 -30.52 -44.59 -50.69
CA ALA A 164 -30.13 -43.21 -51.03
C ALA A 164 -29.88 -43.05 -52.54
N LYS A 165 -29.70 -41.81 -53.02
CA LYS A 165 -29.38 -41.55 -54.45
C LYS A 165 -28.07 -42.19 -54.91
N LEU A 166 -27.09 -42.26 -54.00
CA LEU A 166 -25.91 -43.09 -54.08
C LEU A 166 -25.85 -43.92 -52.79
N HIS A 167 -25.90 -45.25 -52.90
CA HIS A 167 -25.76 -46.19 -51.79
C HIS A 167 -24.49 -47.02 -51.98
N ILE A 168 -23.51 -46.90 -51.08
CA ILE A 168 -22.30 -47.73 -51.11
C ILE A 168 -22.42 -48.74 -49.97
N LYS A 169 -22.38 -50.03 -50.28
CA LYS A 169 -22.36 -51.14 -49.32
C LYS A 169 -21.06 -51.91 -49.53
N ALA A 170 -20.44 -52.32 -48.42
CA ALA A 170 -19.28 -53.21 -48.43
C ALA A 170 -19.71 -54.67 -48.31
N ASP A 171 -18.88 -55.56 -48.84
CA ASP A 171 -19.03 -57.01 -48.65
C ASP A 171 -18.45 -57.46 -47.30
N ASP A 172 -18.57 -58.76 -46.98
CA ASP A 172 -18.10 -59.32 -45.71
C ASP A 172 -16.58 -59.12 -45.54
N ASN A 173 -16.20 -58.39 -44.47
CA ASN A 173 -14.82 -57.99 -44.12
C ASN A 173 -14.24 -56.83 -44.97
N GLU A 174 -15.07 -56.03 -45.65
CA GLU A 174 -14.68 -54.82 -46.38
C GLU A 174 -15.19 -53.53 -45.67
N GLN A 175 -14.68 -52.36 -46.08
CA GLN A 175 -15.16 -51.04 -45.62
C GLN A 175 -15.87 -50.27 -46.75
N ALA A 176 -17.05 -49.70 -46.47
CA ALA A 176 -17.81 -48.90 -47.44
C ALA A 176 -17.23 -47.47 -47.54
N VAL A 177 -16.07 -47.34 -48.19
CA VAL A 177 -15.30 -46.08 -48.23
C VAL A 177 -15.56 -45.30 -49.50
N LEU A 178 -15.93 -44.03 -49.36
CA LEU A 178 -15.83 -43.05 -50.44
C LEU A 178 -14.45 -42.39 -50.40
N PHE A 179 -13.48 -42.97 -51.11
CA PHE A 179 -12.14 -42.41 -51.22
C PHE A 179 -12.11 -41.33 -52.30
N ILE A 180 -12.00 -40.06 -51.89
CA ILE A 180 -11.90 -38.91 -52.80
C ILE A 180 -10.50 -38.33 -52.67
N GLU A 181 -9.69 -38.45 -53.73
CA GLU A 181 -8.37 -37.83 -53.81
C GLU A 181 -8.27 -36.88 -55.01
N PRO A 182 -7.48 -35.80 -54.92
CA PRO A 182 -7.06 -35.04 -56.07
C PRO A 182 -5.94 -35.79 -56.82
N HIS A 183 -5.82 -35.60 -58.14
CA HIS A 183 -4.75 -36.19 -58.96
C HIS A 183 -3.33 -35.96 -58.41
N THR A 184 -3.12 -34.82 -57.73
CA THR A 184 -1.96 -34.57 -56.86
C THR A 184 -2.43 -33.72 -55.69
N PHE A 185 -1.94 -33.94 -54.47
CA PHE A 185 -2.20 -33.01 -53.36
C PHE A 185 -1.35 -31.75 -53.51
N SER A 186 -1.96 -30.68 -54.03
CA SER A 186 -1.32 -29.37 -54.22
C SER A 186 -2.24 -28.24 -53.76
N ALA A 187 -1.77 -26.99 -53.75
CA ALA A 187 -2.62 -25.85 -53.39
C ALA A 187 -3.83 -25.70 -54.34
N ALA A 188 -3.65 -26.00 -55.63
CA ALA A 188 -4.70 -25.93 -56.64
C ALA A 188 -5.63 -27.16 -56.64
N ASN A 189 -5.11 -28.32 -56.24
CA ASN A 189 -5.76 -29.60 -56.42
C ASN A 189 -6.25 -30.16 -55.07
N ASN A 190 -7.57 -30.20 -54.90
CA ASN A 190 -8.23 -30.57 -53.66
C ASN A 190 -9.35 -31.58 -53.95
N ALA A 191 -9.62 -32.49 -53.02
CA ALA A 191 -10.81 -33.35 -53.09
C ALA A 191 -12.01 -32.66 -52.42
N TYR A 192 -13.19 -32.80 -53.01
CA TYR A 192 -14.42 -32.15 -52.57
C TYR A 192 -15.60 -33.13 -52.51
N LEU A 193 -16.41 -33.01 -51.47
CA LEU A 193 -17.75 -33.58 -51.37
C LEU A 193 -18.73 -32.44 -51.13
N TRP A 194 -19.45 -32.00 -52.17
CA TRP A 194 -20.37 -30.87 -52.13
C TRP A 194 -21.81 -31.25 -51.81
N MET A 195 -22.55 -30.35 -51.18
CA MET A 195 -23.94 -30.50 -50.74
C MET A 195 -24.80 -29.37 -51.29
N GLY A 196 -25.43 -29.58 -52.44
CA GLY A 196 -26.32 -28.62 -53.10
C GLY A 196 -25.63 -27.45 -53.80
N THR A 197 -24.68 -26.78 -53.13
CA THR A 197 -23.84 -25.71 -53.69
C THR A 197 -22.35 -25.99 -53.43
N SER A 198 -21.47 -25.17 -53.97
CA SER A 198 -20.02 -25.16 -53.65
C SER A 198 -19.67 -24.46 -52.33
N GLU A 199 -20.65 -24.25 -51.44
CA GLU A 199 -20.47 -23.57 -50.14
C GLU A 199 -20.61 -24.53 -48.96
N TYR A 200 -21.30 -25.66 -49.16
CA TYR A 200 -21.56 -26.66 -48.13
C TYR A 200 -20.95 -27.99 -48.55
N GLY A 201 -20.10 -28.58 -47.72
CA GLY A 201 -19.37 -29.79 -48.06
C GLY A 201 -18.08 -30.02 -47.28
N LEU A 202 -17.37 -31.09 -47.63
CA LEU A 202 -16.04 -31.40 -47.12
C LEU A 202 -15.00 -31.11 -48.20
N ARG A 203 -13.88 -30.48 -47.80
CA ARG A 203 -12.71 -30.29 -48.67
C ARG A 203 -11.50 -30.90 -47.99
N ALA A 204 -10.82 -31.83 -48.66
CA ALA A 204 -9.48 -32.28 -48.28
C ALA A 204 -8.45 -31.52 -49.12
N GLY A 205 -7.57 -30.79 -48.44
CA GLY A 205 -6.44 -30.07 -49.03
C GLY A 205 -5.11 -30.48 -48.40
N TYR A 206 -4.01 -29.88 -48.85
CA TYR A 206 -2.65 -30.21 -48.39
C TYR A 206 -2.53 -30.12 -46.85
N HIS A 207 -2.40 -31.29 -46.20
CA HIS A 207 -2.35 -31.48 -44.73
C HIS A 207 -3.57 -30.95 -43.93
N LYS A 208 -4.73 -30.73 -44.55
CA LYS A 208 -5.89 -30.08 -43.90
C LYS A 208 -7.23 -30.65 -44.37
N LEU A 209 -8.12 -30.94 -43.41
CA LEU A 209 -9.54 -31.18 -43.65
C LEU A 209 -10.32 -29.90 -43.32
N TYR A 210 -11.18 -29.46 -44.24
CA TYR A 210 -12.05 -28.30 -44.07
C TYR A 210 -13.52 -28.76 -44.08
N PHE A 211 -14.27 -28.29 -43.08
CA PHE A 211 -15.73 -28.39 -43.01
C PHE A 211 -16.33 -27.11 -43.58
N ASN A 212 -16.66 -27.10 -44.88
CA ASN A 212 -17.38 -25.99 -45.49
C ASN A 212 -18.84 -26.14 -45.06
N THR A 213 -19.32 -25.28 -44.17
CA THR A 213 -20.65 -25.39 -43.58
C THR A 213 -21.30 -24.01 -43.58
N GLY A 214 -22.64 -23.97 -43.55
CA GLY A 214 -23.34 -22.80 -43.02
C GLY A 214 -22.78 -22.54 -41.62
N GLY A 215 -22.91 -23.54 -40.74
CA GLY A 215 -21.85 -23.82 -39.78
C GLY A 215 -22.03 -25.12 -39.01
N HIS A 216 -20.95 -25.80 -38.60
CA HIS A 216 -21.00 -26.63 -37.39
C HIS A 216 -19.72 -26.90 -36.53
N TYR A 217 -18.59 -26.19 -36.52
CA TYR A 217 -18.10 -24.98 -37.20
C TYR A 217 -19.10 -23.86 -37.47
N ILE A 218 -19.91 -23.52 -36.45
CA ILE A 218 -20.66 -22.25 -36.32
C ILE A 218 -20.15 -21.09 -37.22
N PHE A 219 -20.66 -20.85 -38.42
CA PHE A 219 -21.01 -19.48 -38.76
C PHE A 219 -22.51 -19.50 -38.66
N ASN A 220 -23.06 -19.19 -37.48
CA ASN A 220 -24.49 -18.90 -37.43
C ASN A 220 -24.69 -17.80 -38.49
N SER A 221 -25.37 -18.10 -39.59
CA SER A 221 -25.17 -17.36 -40.84
C SER A 221 -25.70 -15.93 -40.78
N ALA A 222 -26.49 -15.62 -39.75
CA ALA A 222 -26.88 -14.27 -39.36
C ALA A 222 -25.74 -13.46 -38.71
N ASP A 223 -24.92 -14.09 -37.86
CA ASP A 223 -24.05 -13.38 -36.91
C ASP A 223 -22.55 -13.71 -37.04
N ALA A 224 -22.15 -14.71 -37.84
CA ALA A 224 -20.76 -15.16 -38.02
C ALA A 224 -20.05 -15.55 -36.70
N ASN A 225 -20.78 -16.18 -35.80
CA ASN A 225 -20.31 -16.59 -34.48
C ASN A 225 -19.90 -18.07 -34.46
N VAL A 226 -18.68 -18.36 -33.99
CA VAL A 226 -18.10 -19.71 -33.91
C VAL A 226 -18.48 -20.38 -32.60
N GLY A 227 -19.49 -21.24 -32.68
CA GLY A 227 -19.84 -22.17 -31.61
C GLY A 227 -18.93 -23.40 -31.62
N ILE A 228 -18.18 -23.62 -30.54
CA ILE A 228 -17.51 -24.88 -30.26
C ILE A 228 -18.24 -25.51 -29.06
N GLY A 229 -19.15 -26.45 -29.34
CA GLY A 229 -20.10 -26.98 -28.34
C GLY A 229 -21.41 -26.19 -28.23
N VAL A 230 -21.50 -25.00 -28.84
CA VAL A 230 -22.67 -24.12 -28.74
C VAL A 230 -23.51 -24.14 -30.03
N LEU A 231 -24.83 -24.35 -29.91
CA LEU A 231 -25.77 -24.46 -31.03
C LEU A 231 -26.23 -23.12 -31.61
N ASN A 232 -26.37 -22.09 -30.77
CA ASN A 232 -26.72 -20.72 -31.17
C ASN A 232 -25.74 -19.74 -30.50
N PRO A 233 -24.48 -19.70 -30.96
CA PRO A 233 -23.45 -18.88 -30.32
C PRO A 233 -23.83 -17.41 -30.40
N THR A 234 -23.93 -16.78 -29.24
CA THR A 234 -24.24 -15.36 -29.02
C THR A 234 -23.00 -14.48 -29.15
N GLU A 235 -21.83 -15.04 -28.81
CA GLU A 235 -20.53 -14.40 -28.91
C GLU A 235 -19.71 -14.88 -30.12
N LYS A 236 -18.74 -14.07 -30.56
CA LYS A 236 -17.92 -14.35 -31.77
C LYS A 236 -17.19 -15.68 -31.73
N LEU A 237 -16.78 -16.11 -30.55
CA LEU A 237 -16.26 -17.44 -30.26
C LEU A 237 -16.89 -17.87 -28.93
N GLU A 238 -17.96 -18.65 -29.01
CA GLU A 238 -18.60 -19.21 -27.82
C GLU A 238 -18.21 -20.68 -27.68
N ILE A 239 -17.59 -21.00 -26.54
CA ILE A 239 -17.07 -22.33 -26.26
C ILE A 239 -17.75 -22.84 -24.99
N ASP A 240 -18.55 -23.90 -25.12
CA ASP A 240 -19.07 -24.63 -23.98
C ASP A 240 -17.98 -25.57 -23.46
N GLY A 241 -17.07 -25.03 -22.64
CA GLY A 241 -15.97 -25.77 -22.06
C GLY A 241 -14.71 -24.96 -21.74
N ASN A 242 -13.66 -25.67 -21.35
CA ASN A 242 -12.39 -25.05 -20.92
C ASN A 242 -11.52 -24.63 -22.11
N ILE A 243 -11.04 -23.38 -22.09
CA ILE A 243 -10.09 -22.85 -23.08
C ILE A 243 -8.65 -22.99 -22.53
N LYS A 244 -7.80 -23.76 -23.21
CA LYS A 244 -6.37 -23.87 -22.90
C LYS A 244 -5.51 -23.26 -24.01
N GLN A 245 -4.94 -22.09 -23.74
CA GLN A 245 -3.97 -21.46 -24.64
C GLN A 245 -2.56 -22.03 -24.37
N SER A 246 -2.08 -22.89 -25.27
CA SER A 246 -0.77 -23.56 -25.11
C SER A 246 0.44 -22.67 -25.44
N ALA A 247 0.25 -21.56 -26.17
CA ALA A 247 1.26 -20.57 -26.50
C ALA A 247 0.63 -19.21 -26.87
N GLY A 248 1.41 -18.14 -26.78
CA GLY A 248 0.94 -16.75 -26.95
C GLY A 248 0.73 -16.04 -25.62
N TYR A 249 0.79 -14.71 -25.62
CA TYR A 249 0.98 -13.92 -24.39
C TYR A 249 -0.29 -13.30 -23.80
N PHE A 250 -1.34 -13.06 -24.60
CA PHE A 250 -2.54 -12.32 -24.15
C PHE A 250 -3.83 -12.81 -24.82
N VAL A 251 -4.93 -12.78 -24.07
CA VAL A 251 -6.29 -12.77 -24.62
C VAL A 251 -6.68 -11.30 -24.80
N SER A 252 -6.61 -10.80 -26.02
CA SER A 252 -6.97 -9.41 -26.33
C SER A 252 -8.47 -9.32 -26.60
N THR A 253 -9.23 -8.90 -25.61
CA THR A 253 -10.68 -8.65 -25.68
C THR A 253 -11.06 -7.55 -24.70
N ASP A 254 -12.06 -6.74 -25.04
CA ASP A 254 -12.61 -5.72 -24.14
C ASP A 254 -13.40 -6.35 -22.97
N LYS A 255 -13.79 -7.63 -23.10
CA LYS A 255 -14.55 -8.39 -22.10
C LYS A 255 -14.11 -9.85 -22.04
N VAL A 256 -13.81 -10.32 -20.83
CA VAL A 256 -13.80 -11.75 -20.49
C VAL A 256 -14.93 -11.96 -19.47
N GLN A 257 -16.01 -12.61 -19.90
CA GLN A 257 -17.16 -12.88 -19.04
C GLN A 257 -17.18 -14.37 -18.70
N ALA A 258 -17.21 -14.69 -17.40
CA ALA A 258 -17.60 -16.00 -16.92
C ALA A 258 -19.12 -16.00 -16.69
N THR A 259 -19.85 -16.88 -17.37
CA THR A 259 -21.31 -17.04 -17.25
C THR A 259 -21.72 -18.16 -16.29
N GLY A 260 -20.78 -19.04 -15.93
CA GLY A 260 -21.00 -20.12 -14.97
C GLY A 260 -21.06 -19.65 -13.52
N THR A 261 -21.65 -20.48 -12.65
CA THR A 261 -21.78 -20.28 -11.19
C THR A 261 -20.45 -20.21 -10.42
N ASP A 262 -19.35 -20.38 -11.14
CA ASP A 262 -18.00 -20.60 -10.64
C ASP A 262 -17.08 -19.37 -10.76
N GLY A 263 -17.57 -18.28 -11.37
CA GLY A 263 -16.80 -17.04 -11.54
C GLY A 263 -15.66 -17.14 -12.56
N LEU A 264 -14.82 -16.11 -12.63
CA LEU A 264 -13.68 -16.07 -13.54
C LEU A 264 -12.41 -16.61 -12.85
N ARG A 265 -11.78 -17.62 -13.45
CA ARG A 265 -10.58 -18.28 -12.89
C ARG A 265 -9.40 -18.17 -13.86
N LEU A 266 -8.32 -17.52 -13.44
CA LEU A 266 -7.04 -17.51 -14.14
C LEU A 266 -6.05 -18.39 -13.37
N TYR A 267 -5.84 -19.61 -13.86
CA TYR A 267 -4.90 -20.57 -13.27
C TYR A 267 -3.46 -20.33 -13.75
N ASN A 268 -2.50 -20.45 -12.84
CA ASN A 268 -1.12 -20.78 -13.19
C ASN A 268 -0.90 -22.31 -13.08
N GLN A 269 0.30 -22.79 -13.41
CA GLN A 269 0.62 -24.23 -13.35
C GLN A 269 0.46 -24.85 -11.95
N THR A 270 0.49 -24.03 -10.89
CA THR A 270 0.31 -24.42 -9.50
C THR A 270 -1.12 -24.25 -8.98
N GLY A 271 -2.09 -23.91 -9.84
CA GLY A 271 -3.52 -23.89 -9.52
C GLY A 271 -4.05 -22.63 -8.82
N SER A 272 -3.21 -21.63 -8.54
CA SER A 272 -3.57 -20.42 -7.78
C SER A 272 -3.01 -19.15 -8.43
N GLY A 273 -3.83 -18.48 -9.24
CA GLY A 273 -3.52 -17.20 -9.88
C GLY A 273 -4.48 -16.09 -9.43
N LEU A 274 -5.37 -15.67 -10.32
CA LEU A 274 -6.44 -14.70 -10.04
C LEU A 274 -7.79 -15.42 -10.04
N TYR A 275 -8.62 -15.11 -9.05
CA TYR A 275 -9.98 -15.61 -8.93
C TYR A 275 -10.95 -14.42 -8.77
N ILE A 276 -12.08 -14.46 -9.48
CA ILE A 276 -13.18 -13.51 -9.26
C ILE A 276 -14.43 -14.32 -8.98
N ASN A 277 -14.92 -14.24 -7.74
CA ASN A 277 -16.15 -14.86 -7.28
C ASN A 277 -17.37 -14.36 -8.09
N THR A 278 -18.49 -15.09 -8.02
CA THR A 278 -19.79 -14.65 -8.56
C THR A 278 -20.38 -13.42 -7.88
N ASP A 279 -19.95 -13.06 -6.67
CA ASP A 279 -20.30 -11.80 -5.98
C ASP A 279 -19.32 -10.64 -6.29
N GLY A 280 -18.39 -10.85 -7.22
CA GLY A 280 -17.40 -9.89 -7.67
C GLY A 280 -16.21 -9.70 -6.72
N ASN A 281 -16.06 -10.48 -5.66
CA ASN A 281 -14.85 -10.42 -4.82
C ASN A 281 -13.64 -11.02 -5.57
N VAL A 282 -12.49 -10.36 -5.47
CA VAL A 282 -11.26 -10.74 -6.15
C VAL A 282 -10.30 -11.43 -5.19
N GLY A 283 -9.91 -12.66 -5.50
CA GLY A 283 -8.88 -13.43 -4.83
C GLY A 283 -7.57 -13.45 -5.62
N VAL A 284 -6.43 -13.16 -5.00
CA VAL A 284 -5.09 -13.37 -5.57
C VAL A 284 -4.39 -14.44 -4.75
N GLY A 285 -4.01 -15.55 -5.39
CA GLY A 285 -3.42 -16.71 -4.72
C GLY A 285 -4.39 -17.53 -3.86
N ILE A 286 -5.69 -17.24 -3.89
CA ILE A 286 -6.74 -17.89 -3.10
C ILE A 286 -7.99 -18.14 -3.96
N ASN A 287 -8.70 -19.24 -3.68
CA ASN A 287 -9.88 -19.72 -4.42
C ASN A 287 -11.23 -19.39 -3.75
N SER A 288 -11.24 -18.51 -2.75
CA SER A 288 -12.44 -17.99 -2.08
C SER A 288 -12.11 -16.67 -1.39
N ALA A 289 -12.51 -15.55 -2.00
CA ALA A 289 -12.28 -14.23 -1.44
C ALA A 289 -13.47 -13.81 -0.55
N GLN A 290 -13.22 -13.58 0.73
CA GLN A 290 -14.23 -13.10 1.69
C GLN A 290 -14.42 -11.58 1.62
N TYR A 291 -13.39 -10.84 1.20
CA TYR A 291 -13.41 -9.40 1.00
C TYR A 291 -13.28 -9.06 -0.48
N LYS A 292 -13.72 -7.85 -0.87
CA LYS A 292 -13.71 -7.36 -2.26
C LYS A 292 -12.35 -7.51 -2.95
N LEU A 293 -11.25 -7.40 -2.21
CA LEU A 293 -9.93 -7.88 -2.60
C LEU A 293 -9.32 -8.68 -1.44
N THR A 294 -8.95 -9.94 -1.69
CA THR A 294 -8.27 -10.83 -0.74
C THR A 294 -6.98 -11.35 -1.40
N VAL A 295 -5.81 -11.08 -0.80
CA VAL A 295 -4.52 -11.53 -1.32
C VAL A 295 -3.87 -12.51 -0.35
N TYR A 296 -3.63 -13.74 -0.78
CA TYR A 296 -2.89 -14.73 0.00
C TYR A 296 -1.39 -14.64 -0.31
N GLY A 297 -0.70 -13.73 0.38
CA GLY A 297 0.72 -13.49 0.21
C GLY A 297 1.15 -12.09 0.64
N LYS A 298 2.36 -11.69 0.25
CA LYS A 298 2.85 -10.31 0.42
C LYS A 298 2.35 -9.44 -0.73
N ILE A 299 1.87 -8.24 -0.42
CA ILE A 299 1.57 -7.20 -1.41
C ILE A 299 2.80 -6.31 -1.55
N PHE A 300 3.22 -6.02 -2.78
CA PHE A 300 4.28 -5.07 -3.10
C PHE A 300 3.79 -4.12 -4.19
N THR A 301 3.84 -2.81 -3.94
CA THR A 301 3.54 -1.77 -4.93
C THR A 301 4.86 -1.11 -5.36
N ASN A 302 5.06 -0.94 -6.66
CA ASN A 302 6.27 -0.32 -7.24
C ASN A 302 6.16 1.21 -7.37
N SER A 303 5.07 1.79 -6.89
CA SER A 303 4.72 3.21 -6.87
C SER A 303 3.67 3.40 -5.76
N ASP A 304 2.85 4.44 -5.84
CA ASP A 304 1.96 4.87 -4.77
C ASP A 304 0.78 3.90 -4.54
N ALA A 305 0.47 3.67 -3.27
CA ALA A 305 -0.73 2.95 -2.84
C ALA A 305 -1.81 3.95 -2.41
N TYR A 306 -2.69 4.35 -3.32
CA TYR A 306 -3.77 5.29 -3.04
C TYR A 306 -5.02 4.60 -2.49
N ILE A 307 -5.40 4.92 -1.26
CA ILE A 307 -6.64 4.45 -0.60
C ILE A 307 -7.57 5.66 -0.37
N ALA A 308 -8.60 5.80 -1.20
CA ALA A 308 -9.61 6.86 -1.05
C ALA A 308 -10.48 6.70 0.21
N GLY A 309 -10.72 5.44 0.60
CA GLY A 309 -11.46 5.05 1.80
C GLY A 309 -10.63 5.18 3.08
N ASN A 310 -10.82 4.24 4.00
CA ASN A 310 -10.04 4.11 5.22
C ASN A 310 -9.16 2.85 5.12
N LEU A 311 -7.89 2.94 5.53
CA LEU A 311 -6.96 1.81 5.59
C LEU A 311 -6.97 1.19 7.00
N GLY A 312 -7.55 -0.01 7.11
CA GLY A 312 -7.46 -0.83 8.32
C GLY A 312 -6.22 -1.73 8.30
N VAL A 313 -5.46 -1.74 9.39
CA VAL A 313 -4.35 -2.68 9.62
C VAL A 313 -4.64 -3.42 10.92
N GLY A 314 -4.90 -4.73 10.83
CA GLY A 314 -5.37 -5.53 11.97
C GLY A 314 -6.86 -5.36 12.32
N THR A 315 -7.62 -4.64 11.50
CA THR A 315 -9.07 -4.42 11.66
C THR A 315 -9.77 -4.33 10.30
N ASP A 316 -11.01 -4.82 10.25
CA ASP A 316 -11.95 -4.72 9.13
C ASP A 316 -12.93 -3.52 9.26
N THR A 317 -12.90 -2.84 10.41
CA THR A 317 -13.77 -1.70 10.76
C THR A 317 -12.95 -0.45 11.10
N PRO A 318 -12.19 0.12 10.13
CA PRO A 318 -11.35 1.28 10.38
C PRO A 318 -12.17 2.56 10.61
N GLN A 319 -12.05 3.12 11.82
CA GLN A 319 -12.80 4.31 12.25
C GLN A 319 -12.27 5.62 11.63
N GLU A 320 -10.99 5.63 11.26
CA GLU A 320 -10.28 6.78 10.68
C GLU A 320 -9.55 6.39 9.39
N LYS A 321 -9.04 7.40 8.66
CA LYS A 321 -8.33 7.21 7.38
C LYS A 321 -7.19 6.18 7.43
N LEU A 322 -6.50 6.09 8.56
CA LEU A 322 -5.59 5.01 8.90
C LEU A 322 -5.94 4.53 10.32
N HIS A 323 -6.41 3.30 10.46
CA HIS A 323 -6.68 2.67 11.75
C HIS A 323 -5.82 1.41 11.90
N VAL A 324 -4.85 1.47 12.82
CA VAL A 324 -3.95 0.35 13.13
C VAL A 324 -4.34 -0.23 14.49
N VAL A 325 -4.84 -1.47 14.51
CA VAL A 325 -5.06 -2.24 15.74
C VAL A 325 -3.83 -3.10 15.97
N GLY A 326 -2.83 -2.52 16.64
CA GLY A 326 -1.52 -3.13 16.89
C GLY A 326 -0.41 -2.08 16.90
N ASN A 327 0.83 -2.52 16.72
CA ASN A 327 2.00 -1.64 16.70
C ASN A 327 2.36 -1.24 15.25
N GLY A 328 2.52 0.06 15.01
CA GLY A 328 3.17 0.58 13.80
C GLY A 328 4.69 0.72 14.01
N LEU A 329 5.50 0.33 13.01
CA LEU A 329 6.94 0.61 12.97
C LEU A 329 7.24 1.53 11.78
N LEU A 330 7.70 2.73 12.07
CA LEU A 330 8.21 3.68 11.09
C LEU A 330 9.74 3.72 11.23
N THR A 331 10.46 3.35 10.17
CA THR A 331 11.93 3.39 10.13
C THR A 331 12.50 4.70 9.58
N GLY A 332 11.62 5.58 9.10
CA GLY A 332 11.90 6.97 8.76
C GLY A 332 11.01 7.91 9.56
N ASN A 333 10.98 9.18 9.16
CA ASN A 333 10.22 10.21 9.84
C ASN A 333 8.70 10.02 9.65
N LEU A 334 7.93 10.37 10.69
CA LEU A 334 6.49 10.56 10.62
C LEU A 334 6.21 12.06 10.56
N ASP A 335 5.74 12.55 9.41
CA ASP A 335 5.31 13.94 9.22
C ASP A 335 3.80 14.05 9.49
N VAL A 336 3.41 14.96 10.38
CA VAL A 336 2.01 15.20 10.78
C VAL A 336 1.80 16.70 10.84
N SER A 337 0.91 17.21 9.99
CA SER A 337 0.57 18.64 9.91
C SER A 337 -0.48 19.10 10.91
N GLY A 338 -1.11 18.17 11.64
CA GLY A 338 -2.04 18.40 12.73
C GLY A 338 -1.57 17.79 14.05
N ASP A 339 -2.49 17.56 14.98
CA ASP A 339 -2.17 17.11 16.33
C ASP A 339 -1.80 15.61 16.39
N VAL A 340 -0.75 15.28 17.15
CA VAL A 340 -0.41 13.89 17.49
C VAL A 340 -0.94 13.58 18.90
N THR A 341 -2.08 12.90 18.97
CA THR A 341 -2.63 12.40 20.24
C THR A 341 -2.04 11.04 20.59
N ALA A 342 -1.23 10.96 21.65
CA ALA A 342 -0.66 9.71 22.16
C ALA A 342 -0.75 9.65 23.69
N ALA A 343 -0.96 8.45 24.25
CA ALA A 343 -0.97 8.26 25.70
C ALA A 343 0.42 8.46 26.33
N THR A 344 1.49 8.14 25.58
CA THR A 344 2.89 8.29 25.99
C THR A 344 3.77 8.47 24.75
N PHE A 345 4.70 9.42 24.79
CA PHE A 345 5.87 9.43 23.90
C PHE A 345 7.05 8.80 24.63
N THR A 346 7.76 7.88 23.97
CA THR A 346 8.95 7.22 24.54
C THR A 346 10.15 7.48 23.63
N GLY A 347 11.13 8.21 24.16
CA GLY A 347 12.36 8.61 23.47
C GLY A 347 13.24 9.42 24.43
N ASP A 348 14.33 9.98 23.93
CA ASP A 348 15.18 10.91 24.70
C ASP A 348 14.57 12.34 24.78
N GLY A 349 13.53 12.61 23.98
CA GLY A 349 12.84 13.89 23.91
C GLY A 349 13.63 15.01 23.22
N SER A 350 14.89 14.78 22.84
CA SER A 350 15.82 15.84 22.40
C SER A 350 15.42 16.51 21.08
N ALA A 351 14.69 15.79 20.23
CA ALA A 351 14.16 16.27 18.96
C ALA A 351 12.72 16.80 19.05
N LEU A 352 12.04 16.68 20.20
CA LEU A 352 10.71 17.26 20.41
C LEU A 352 10.84 18.76 20.64
N THR A 353 10.56 19.55 19.61
CA THR A 353 10.58 21.02 19.65
C THR A 353 9.15 21.56 19.53
N ASN A 354 8.89 22.73 20.11
CA ASN A 354 7.56 23.35 20.18
C ASN A 354 6.48 22.52 20.91
N VAL A 355 6.87 21.55 21.74
CA VAL A 355 5.98 20.94 22.73
C VAL A 355 5.93 21.88 23.94
N ASP A 356 5.05 22.89 23.84
CA ASP A 356 4.86 23.89 24.88
C ASP A 356 3.97 23.36 26.01
N ASP A 357 4.48 23.33 27.25
CA ASP A 357 3.63 23.06 28.43
C ASP A 357 2.80 24.29 28.83
N ASN A 358 3.01 25.43 28.15
CA ASN A 358 2.43 26.76 28.34
C ASN A 358 2.76 27.40 29.70
N ASP A 359 3.56 26.75 30.54
CA ASP A 359 3.98 27.22 31.85
C ASP A 359 5.43 27.77 31.79
N TRP A 360 6.32 27.12 31.04
CA TRP A 360 7.75 27.46 30.98
C TRP A 360 8.30 27.63 29.55
N THR A 361 8.90 28.80 29.28
CA THR A 361 9.64 29.08 28.05
C THR A 361 11.15 29.01 28.30
N VAL A 362 11.83 28.15 27.55
CA VAL A 362 13.31 28.17 27.47
C VAL A 362 13.72 29.15 26.38
N SER A 363 14.60 30.11 26.71
CA SER A 363 15.16 31.06 25.74
C SER A 363 16.67 31.13 25.91
N GLY A 364 17.42 30.59 24.94
CA GLY A 364 18.85 30.39 25.08
C GLY A 364 19.17 29.35 26.15
N ASN A 365 19.97 29.73 27.15
CA ASN A 365 20.30 28.89 28.31
C ASN A 365 19.36 29.14 29.51
N ASP A 366 18.42 30.07 29.39
CA ASP A 366 17.60 30.55 30.49
C ASP A 366 16.20 29.92 30.47
N VAL A 367 15.64 29.66 31.65
CA VAL A 367 14.31 29.06 31.84
C VAL A 367 13.39 30.07 32.52
N TYR A 368 12.33 30.48 31.83
CA TYR A 368 11.39 31.51 32.29
C TYR A 368 9.99 30.93 32.50
N ARG A 369 9.27 31.35 33.55
CA ARG A 369 7.85 31.04 33.70
C ARG A 369 7.01 32.15 33.04
N LEU A 370 6.07 31.79 32.18
CA LEU A 370 5.28 32.76 31.40
C LEU A 370 4.36 33.64 32.25
N SER A 371 3.70 33.07 33.26
CA SER A 371 2.82 33.82 34.16
C SER A 371 2.68 33.18 35.55
N GLY A 372 1.99 33.88 36.46
CA GLY A 372 1.76 33.41 37.83
C GLY A 372 2.97 33.55 38.76
N ASN A 373 3.09 32.62 39.69
CA ASN A 373 4.10 32.53 40.74
C ASN A 373 4.69 31.11 40.73
N VAL A 374 5.98 30.95 41.01
CA VAL A 374 6.64 29.63 41.11
C VAL A 374 6.49 29.10 42.55
N GLY A 375 5.75 28.00 42.73
CA GLY A 375 5.69 27.27 44.00
C GLY A 375 6.61 26.06 43.99
N ILE A 376 7.50 25.94 44.97
CA ILE A 376 8.32 24.73 45.22
C ILE A 376 7.87 24.14 46.56
N GLY A 377 7.17 23.00 46.51
CA GLY A 377 6.57 22.36 47.70
C GLY A 377 5.27 23.00 48.19
N THR A 378 4.74 24.03 47.50
CA THR A 378 3.44 24.66 47.78
C THR A 378 2.59 24.73 46.51
N THR A 379 1.28 24.48 46.64
CA THR A 379 0.30 24.56 45.55
C THR A 379 -0.38 25.94 45.45
N ALA A 380 -0.14 26.84 46.41
CA ALA A 380 -0.74 28.17 46.46
C ALA A 380 0.33 29.26 46.73
N PRO A 381 1.32 29.43 45.84
CA PRO A 381 2.46 30.31 46.06
C PRO A 381 2.06 31.79 46.21
N GLN A 382 2.36 32.38 47.37
CA GLN A 382 1.99 33.75 47.74
C GLN A 382 2.94 34.82 47.19
N GLN A 383 4.11 34.41 46.68
CA GLN A 383 5.15 35.28 46.13
C GLN A 383 5.69 34.73 44.81
N LYS A 384 6.36 35.57 44.02
CA LYS A 384 6.86 35.22 42.66
C LYS A 384 7.72 33.95 42.63
N LEU A 385 8.48 33.72 43.70
CA LEU A 385 9.05 32.43 44.06
C LEU A 385 8.66 32.18 45.53
N ASP A 386 7.98 31.07 45.79
CA ASP A 386 7.55 30.64 47.13
C ASP A 386 8.01 29.20 47.34
N ILE A 387 8.79 28.98 48.40
CA ILE A 387 9.45 27.70 48.69
C ILE A 387 9.02 27.24 50.07
N ALA A 388 8.23 26.17 50.12
CA ALA A 388 7.83 25.51 51.37
C ALA A 388 8.98 24.63 51.90
N GLY A 389 10.10 25.27 52.28
CA GLY A 389 11.31 24.60 52.73
C GLY A 389 12.54 25.51 52.71
N SER A 390 13.73 24.90 52.78
CA SER A 390 15.00 25.63 52.81
C SER A 390 15.52 25.93 51.40
N LEU A 391 15.78 27.21 51.10
CA LEU A 391 16.53 27.62 49.91
C LEU A 391 18.05 27.53 50.17
N ARG A 392 18.76 26.76 49.37
CA ARG A 392 20.24 26.73 49.34
C ARG A 392 20.74 27.44 48.09
N VAL A 393 21.47 28.54 48.28
CA VAL A 393 22.16 29.26 47.20
C VAL A 393 23.67 29.02 47.34
N HIS A 394 24.34 28.69 46.25
CA HIS A 394 25.78 28.38 46.25
C HIS A 394 26.70 29.61 46.09
N ASP A 395 26.10 30.75 45.75
CA ASP A 395 26.75 32.03 45.56
C ASP A 395 25.84 33.16 46.13
N TYR A 396 25.84 34.37 45.57
CA TYR A 396 25.05 35.49 46.10
C TYR A 396 23.56 35.50 45.74
N ILE A 397 22.72 35.94 46.68
CA ILE A 397 21.35 36.42 46.40
C ILE A 397 21.43 37.92 46.10
N TYR A 398 21.20 38.30 44.84
CA TYR A 398 21.11 39.70 44.45
C TYR A 398 19.69 40.24 44.68
N GLY A 399 19.55 41.16 45.64
CA GLY A 399 18.37 42.03 45.71
C GLY A 399 18.37 42.99 44.52
N ASN A 400 17.25 43.10 43.80
CA ASN A 400 17.14 43.95 42.61
C ASN A 400 17.42 45.43 42.95
N SER A 401 18.35 46.05 42.24
CA SER A 401 18.88 47.39 42.50
C SER A 401 18.41 48.45 41.49
N SER A 402 17.11 48.58 41.27
CA SER A 402 16.53 49.75 40.61
C SER A 402 16.39 50.95 41.56
N GLY A 403 17.52 51.57 41.94
CA GLY A 403 17.52 52.86 42.65
C GLY A 403 18.31 52.95 43.97
N GLY A 404 19.50 52.35 44.07
CA GLY A 404 20.50 52.77 45.07
C GLY A 404 20.35 52.24 46.50
N SER A 405 19.60 51.15 46.72
CA SER A 405 19.65 50.40 47.98
C SER A 405 19.36 48.93 47.74
N SER A 406 20.39 48.08 47.76
CA SER A 406 20.25 46.62 47.75
C SER A 406 19.67 46.13 49.08
N LYS A 407 18.36 46.25 49.24
CA LYS A 407 17.66 45.73 50.42
C LYS A 407 17.48 44.22 50.27
N LEU A 408 18.39 43.45 50.88
CA LEU A 408 18.06 42.10 51.31
C LEU A 408 17.02 42.23 52.44
N THR A 409 15.75 42.33 52.06
CA THR A 409 14.63 42.45 53.02
C THR A 409 14.28 41.05 53.53
N ILE A 410 14.95 40.64 54.61
CA ILE A 410 14.60 39.40 55.31
C ILE A 410 13.37 39.69 56.18
N TYR A 411 12.20 39.29 55.70
CA TYR A 411 10.99 39.33 56.52
C TYR A 411 11.06 38.24 57.59
N GLY A 412 11.04 38.64 58.86
CA GLY A 412 10.47 37.80 59.90
C GLY A 412 8.97 37.64 59.67
N SER A 413 8.39 36.52 60.12
CA SER A 413 6.97 36.20 59.95
C SER A 413 6.03 37.37 60.35
N SER A 414 4.83 37.39 59.77
CA SER A 414 3.89 38.52 59.60
C SER A 414 3.29 39.17 60.86
N ASN A 415 3.98 39.13 62.00
CA ASN A 415 3.54 39.68 63.27
C ASN A 415 4.52 40.80 63.67
N SER A 416 4.05 42.04 63.68
CA SER A 416 4.84 43.25 63.92
C SER A 416 5.67 43.19 65.22
N ASN A 417 6.98 42.89 65.12
CA ASN A 417 8.07 43.37 66.00
C ASN A 417 9.47 42.72 65.77
N SER A 418 9.85 42.27 64.56
CA SER A 418 11.26 41.94 64.27
C SER A 418 11.63 41.89 62.79
N GLY A 419 12.72 42.58 62.42
CA GLY A 419 13.40 42.44 61.13
C GLY A 419 14.80 43.05 61.20
N LYS A 420 15.84 42.20 61.28
CA LYS A 420 17.26 42.62 61.32
C LYS A 420 17.90 42.51 59.94
N ILE A 421 18.93 43.32 59.68
CA ILE A 421 19.80 43.23 58.50
C ILE A 421 21.24 43.08 58.99
N GLU A 422 21.99 42.12 58.45
CA GLU A 422 23.38 41.83 58.81
C GLU A 422 24.20 41.45 57.56
N ILE A 423 25.01 42.37 57.03
CA ILE A 423 26.00 42.12 55.96
C ILE A 423 27.21 43.05 56.14
N TRP A 424 28.44 42.53 55.95
CA TRP A 424 29.71 43.28 56.13
C TRP A 424 30.73 42.94 55.03
N LYS A 425 31.39 43.94 54.40
CA LYS A 425 32.74 43.82 53.79
C LYS A 425 33.34 45.20 53.41
N GLY A 426 34.67 45.35 53.50
CA GLY A 426 35.45 46.55 53.13
C GLY A 426 35.58 46.81 51.62
N THR A 427 36.28 47.85 51.14
CA THR A 427 37.53 48.45 51.69
C THR A 427 37.58 49.98 51.49
N ALA A 428 38.05 50.71 52.50
CA ALA A 428 38.33 52.17 52.54
C ALA A 428 37.15 53.13 52.27
N GLY A 429 36.70 53.84 53.32
CA GLY A 429 35.93 55.10 53.17
C GLY A 429 34.41 55.04 53.38
N SER A 430 33.87 54.06 54.11
CA SER A 430 32.42 53.92 54.35
C SER A 430 32.02 54.15 55.81
N SER A 431 30.93 54.87 56.06
CA SER A 431 30.30 55.03 57.38
C SER A 431 28.95 54.33 57.48
N ILE A 432 28.58 53.91 58.70
CA ILE A 432 27.35 53.17 58.99
C ILE A 432 26.31 54.15 59.53
N LYS A 433 25.14 54.25 58.88
CA LYS A 433 24.01 55.03 59.41
C LYS A 433 23.03 54.11 60.15
N LEU A 434 22.92 54.31 61.45
CA LEU A 434 21.94 53.66 62.32
C LEU A 434 20.83 54.68 62.63
N VAL A 435 19.57 54.25 62.54
CA VAL A 435 18.40 55.10 62.84
C VAL A 435 17.47 54.29 63.73
N ALA A 436 17.09 54.87 64.87
CA ALA A 436 16.07 54.32 65.75
C ALA A 436 14.72 55.03 65.51
N GLY A 437 13.62 54.38 65.90
CA GLY A 437 12.26 54.92 65.73
C GLY A 437 11.92 55.99 66.77
N THR A 438 10.66 56.45 66.77
CA THR A 438 10.15 57.38 67.79
C THR A 438 10.35 56.81 69.20
N ASN A 439 10.98 57.57 70.10
CA ASN A 439 11.42 57.15 71.43
C ASN A 439 12.45 55.99 71.43
N GLY A 440 13.19 55.81 70.33
CA GLY A 440 14.22 54.78 70.19
C GLY A 440 15.63 55.38 70.22
N ASN A 441 16.54 54.73 70.94
CA ASN A 441 17.92 55.19 71.05
C ASN A 441 18.83 54.46 70.05
N VAL A 442 19.83 55.14 69.49
CA VAL A 442 20.97 54.48 68.84
C VAL A 442 22.01 54.17 69.92
N GLN A 443 22.08 52.89 70.31
CA GLN A 443 22.86 52.46 71.46
C GLN A 443 24.06 51.61 71.03
N PHE A 444 25.25 52.05 71.42
CA PHE A 444 26.48 51.30 71.27
C PHE A 444 26.75 50.54 72.57
N PHE A 445 26.48 49.23 72.53
CA PHE A 445 26.61 48.33 73.67
C PHE A 445 27.98 47.65 73.74
N THR A 446 28.48 47.48 74.97
CA THR A 446 29.51 46.47 75.29
C THR A 446 29.07 45.74 76.56
N ASN A 447 29.12 44.42 76.57
CA ASN A 447 28.65 43.58 77.69
C ASN A 447 27.23 43.96 78.18
N SER A 448 26.31 44.17 77.24
CA SER A 448 24.91 44.58 77.48
C SER A 448 24.72 45.90 78.25
N GLN A 449 25.77 46.69 78.40
CA GLN A 449 25.72 48.05 78.94
C GLN A 449 25.98 49.03 77.80
N TRP A 450 25.19 50.09 77.72
CA TRP A 450 25.50 51.17 76.79
C TRP A 450 26.81 51.85 77.22
N ARG A 451 27.61 52.25 76.24
CA ARG A 451 28.83 53.08 76.41
C ARG A 451 28.67 54.44 75.77
N MET A 452 27.85 54.46 74.73
CA MET A 452 27.28 55.64 74.11
C MET A 452 25.80 55.33 73.86
N SER A 453 24.92 56.16 74.41
CA SER A 453 23.49 56.16 74.11
C SER A 453 23.20 57.49 73.44
N ILE A 454 22.79 57.43 72.16
CA ILE A 454 22.28 58.61 71.45
C ILE A 454 20.77 58.54 71.56
N ASN A 455 20.20 59.46 72.33
CA ASN A 455 18.76 59.69 72.44
C ASN A 455 18.38 60.98 71.69
N ASP A 456 17.13 61.42 71.82
CA ASP A 456 16.61 62.56 71.05
C ASP A 456 17.25 63.92 71.43
N ASP A 457 17.77 64.06 72.65
CA ASP A 457 18.30 65.34 73.20
C ASP A 457 19.81 65.32 73.46
N PHE A 458 20.40 64.17 73.84
CA PHE A 458 21.76 64.08 74.35
C PHE A 458 22.54 62.88 73.79
N VAL A 459 23.87 63.06 73.71
CA VAL A 459 24.84 61.98 73.61
C VAL A 459 25.34 61.64 75.01
N GLU A 460 24.81 60.56 75.57
CA GLU A 460 25.22 60.07 76.87
C GLU A 460 26.49 59.22 76.73
N LEU A 461 27.57 59.61 77.41
CA LEU A 461 28.85 58.89 77.42
C LEU A 461 29.13 58.35 78.83
N GLY A 462 29.63 57.11 78.91
CA GLY A 462 29.99 56.48 80.18
C GLY A 462 28.92 55.53 80.73
N ASN A 463 28.97 55.26 82.03
CA ASN A 463 28.03 54.38 82.73
C ASN A 463 27.31 55.22 83.81
N PRO A 464 25.96 55.27 83.84
CA PRO A 464 25.22 56.06 84.83
C PRO A 464 25.40 55.57 86.27
N ASN A 465 26.03 54.40 86.47
CA ASN A 465 26.31 53.80 87.78
C ASN A 465 27.74 54.06 88.29
N THR A 466 28.52 54.98 87.69
CA THR A 466 29.87 55.34 88.14
C THR A 466 29.99 56.82 88.50
N SER A 467 30.71 57.14 89.57
CA SER A 467 30.89 58.51 90.10
C SER A 467 31.74 59.45 89.22
N VAL A 468 32.27 58.96 88.10
CA VAL A 468 33.05 59.74 87.13
C VAL A 468 32.36 59.66 85.78
N GLY A 469 31.68 60.75 85.38
CA GLY A 469 30.94 60.81 84.11
C GLY A 469 31.83 60.87 82.87
N LEU A 470 32.98 61.53 82.95
CA LEU A 470 33.93 61.66 81.83
C LEU A 470 35.37 61.48 82.32
N LYS A 471 36.07 60.50 81.72
CA LYS A 471 37.51 60.29 81.95
C LYS A 471 38.29 60.52 80.66
N VAL A 472 38.89 61.70 80.52
CA VAL A 472 39.72 62.05 79.36
C VAL A 472 41.17 61.69 79.61
N HIS A 473 41.75 60.87 78.73
CA HIS A 473 43.18 60.60 78.69
C HIS A 473 43.84 61.54 77.66
N GLY A 474 44.07 62.80 78.05
CA GLY A 474 44.60 63.84 77.18
C GLY A 474 44.21 65.24 77.64
N LYS A 475 44.39 66.24 76.77
CA LYS A 475 43.85 67.59 76.99
C LYS A 475 42.36 67.61 76.67
N ILE A 476 41.60 68.41 77.42
CA ILE A 476 40.29 68.88 77.01
C ILE A 476 40.51 70.25 76.36
N GLU A 477 40.08 70.38 75.11
CA GLU A 477 40.00 71.66 74.42
C GLU A 477 38.51 72.08 74.44
N ALA A 478 38.24 73.23 75.03
CA ALA A 478 36.90 73.78 75.21
C ALA A 478 36.98 75.31 75.17
N GLU A 479 35.96 75.96 74.60
CA GLU A 479 35.89 77.44 74.54
C GLU A 479 35.62 78.03 75.92
N GLU A 480 34.86 77.33 76.77
CA GLU A 480 34.57 77.71 78.16
C GLU A 480 34.45 76.46 79.05
N ILE A 481 34.86 76.57 80.33
CA ILE A 481 34.64 75.56 81.37
C ILE A 481 34.11 76.27 82.63
N GLU A 482 32.81 76.19 82.87
CA GLU A 482 32.17 76.72 84.08
C GLU A 482 32.33 75.72 85.25
N VAL A 483 33.08 76.11 86.29
CA VAL A 483 33.27 75.29 87.52
C VAL A 483 32.48 75.90 88.68
N LYS A 484 31.38 75.24 89.08
CA LYS A 484 30.53 75.70 90.20
C LYS A 484 31.02 75.18 91.54
N LEU A 485 31.36 76.11 92.44
CA LEU A 485 31.76 75.85 93.83
C LEU A 485 30.64 76.20 94.81
N LEU A 486 30.80 75.76 96.07
CA LEU A 486 29.86 75.99 97.16
C LEU A 486 30.31 77.07 98.17
N GLY A 487 31.50 77.67 98.00
CA GLY A 487 32.06 78.70 98.90
C GLY A 487 33.13 79.56 98.23
N TRP A 488 33.39 80.77 98.76
CA TRP A 488 34.26 81.78 98.19
C TRP A 488 35.01 82.60 99.28
N SER A 489 36.13 83.22 98.95
CA SER A 489 37.15 83.65 99.93
C SER A 489 37.09 85.10 100.44
N ASP A 490 35.97 85.80 100.28
CA ASP A 490 35.77 87.24 100.63
C ASP A 490 35.73 87.53 102.15
N PHE A 491 36.41 86.72 102.97
CA PHE A 491 36.41 86.82 104.44
C PHE A 491 37.67 87.48 105.00
N VAL A 492 38.68 87.76 104.17
CA VAL A 492 39.97 88.32 104.62
C VAL A 492 39.84 89.79 105.03
N PHE A 493 38.90 90.52 104.45
CA PHE A 493 38.63 91.92 104.79
C PHE A 493 37.72 92.14 106.01
N ASP A 494 37.31 91.07 106.72
CA ASP A 494 36.55 91.23 107.98
C ASP A 494 37.40 91.96 109.03
N LYS A 495 36.79 92.84 109.81
CA LYS A 495 37.45 93.65 110.87
C LYS A 495 38.06 92.79 111.98
N ASN A 496 37.62 91.55 112.12
CA ASN A 496 38.16 90.57 113.07
C ASN A 496 39.23 89.65 112.45
N TYR A 497 39.56 89.82 111.16
CA TYR A 497 40.56 88.99 110.50
C TYR A 497 41.94 89.22 111.11
N LYS A 498 42.51 88.17 111.68
CA LYS A 498 43.84 88.19 112.27
C LYS A 498 44.89 87.97 111.18
N LEU A 499 45.21 89.04 110.46
CA LEU A 499 46.39 89.06 109.61
C LEU A 499 47.62 88.73 110.48
N LYS A 500 48.41 87.75 110.06
CA LYS A 500 49.71 87.45 110.68
C LYS A 500 50.61 88.68 110.58
N THR A 501 51.58 88.84 111.46
CA THR A 501 52.64 89.83 111.22
C THR A 501 53.55 89.35 110.08
N LEU A 502 54.23 90.28 109.39
CA LEU A 502 55.14 89.91 108.29
C LEU A 502 56.26 88.96 108.77
N THR A 503 56.78 89.15 109.98
CA THR A 503 57.77 88.25 110.60
C THR A 503 57.22 86.83 110.83
N GLU A 504 55.99 86.69 111.34
CA GLU A 504 55.35 85.36 111.50
C GLU A 504 55.01 84.67 110.18
N LEU A 505 54.82 85.44 109.10
CA LEU A 505 54.60 84.90 107.76
C LEU A 505 55.93 84.44 107.13
N GLU A 506 56.99 85.24 107.27
CA GLU A 506 58.35 84.92 106.85
C GLU A 506 58.85 83.63 107.51
N ASP A 507 58.71 83.50 108.84
CA ASP A 507 59.05 82.27 109.58
C ASP A 507 58.29 81.04 109.06
N PHE A 508 56.99 81.18 108.75
CA PHE A 508 56.20 80.07 108.20
C PHE A 508 56.71 79.64 106.82
N ILE A 509 57.01 80.60 105.94
CA ILE A 509 57.50 80.34 104.59
C ILE A 509 58.87 79.66 104.65
N TYR A 510 59.78 80.10 105.52
CA TYR A 510 61.09 79.46 105.68
C TYR A 510 61.00 78.04 106.26
N GLN A 511 60.02 77.74 107.11
CA GLN A 511 59.84 76.39 107.67
C GLN A 511 59.12 75.42 106.72
N ASN A 512 58.15 75.88 105.94
CA ASN A 512 57.25 75.01 105.17
C ASN A 512 57.43 75.11 103.65
N GLY A 513 58.10 76.15 103.14
CA GLY A 513 58.36 76.34 101.71
C GLY A 513 57.15 76.78 100.86
N HIS A 514 56.00 77.05 101.48
CA HIS A 514 54.79 77.53 100.82
C HIS A 514 54.00 78.50 101.72
N LEU A 515 52.99 79.16 101.16
CA LEU A 515 52.07 80.02 101.92
C LEU A 515 51.10 79.16 102.77
N PRO A 516 50.67 79.64 103.95
CA PRO A 516 49.66 78.95 104.76
C PRO A 516 48.39 78.63 103.96
N ASN A 517 47.77 77.48 104.19
CA ASN A 517 46.56 76.98 103.50
C ASN A 517 46.69 76.68 102.00
N ILE A 518 47.81 77.01 101.34
CA ILE A 518 48.09 76.54 99.97
C ILE A 518 48.68 75.12 100.07
N PRO A 519 48.16 74.12 99.32
CA PRO A 519 48.68 72.76 99.36
C PRO A 519 50.13 72.70 98.87
N SER A 520 50.89 71.74 99.39
CA SER A 520 52.28 71.54 98.98
C SER A 520 52.37 70.97 97.56
N GLY A 521 53.50 71.21 96.88
CA GLY A 521 53.73 70.69 95.53
C GLY A 521 53.71 69.16 95.44
N ALA A 522 53.95 68.44 96.54
CA ALA A 522 53.86 67.00 96.61
C ALA A 522 52.40 66.51 96.59
N GLU A 523 51.52 67.12 97.40
CA GLU A 523 50.09 66.76 97.47
C GLU A 523 49.37 66.98 96.14
N VAL A 524 49.72 68.06 95.43
CA VAL A 524 49.19 68.40 94.10
C VAL A 524 49.55 67.35 93.04
N LEU A 525 50.74 66.73 93.13
CA LEU A 525 51.18 65.71 92.18
C LEU A 525 50.53 64.34 92.42
N GLU A 526 50.20 64.02 93.68
CA GLU A 526 49.56 62.74 94.03
C GLU A 526 48.03 62.78 93.82
N ASN A 527 47.37 63.84 94.29
CA ASN A 527 45.90 63.92 94.36
C ASN A 527 45.28 64.84 93.29
N GLY A 528 46.09 65.62 92.58
CA GLY A 528 45.63 66.70 91.70
C GLY A 528 45.14 67.93 92.50
N ILE A 529 44.49 68.86 91.79
CA ILE A 529 43.79 70.00 92.41
C ILE A 529 42.37 70.11 91.89
N ASN A 530 41.46 70.51 92.77
CA ASN A 530 40.19 71.09 92.34
C ASN A 530 40.47 72.52 91.83
N VAL A 531 40.31 72.74 90.53
CA VAL A 531 40.64 74.02 89.86
C VAL A 531 39.85 75.19 90.46
N GLY A 532 38.60 74.98 90.86
CA GLY A 532 37.81 76.03 91.51
C GLY A 532 38.30 76.33 92.93
N GLU A 533 38.50 75.30 93.75
CA GLU A 533 38.95 75.46 95.14
C GLU A 533 40.34 76.14 95.22
N MET A 534 41.25 75.76 94.32
CA MET A 534 42.57 76.39 94.22
C MET A 534 42.47 77.87 93.83
N ASN A 535 41.58 78.24 92.91
CA ASN A 535 41.35 79.65 92.56
C ASN A 535 40.79 80.45 93.76
N ALA A 536 39.91 79.87 94.57
CA ALA A 536 39.41 80.49 95.79
C ALA A 536 40.55 80.68 96.84
N LEU A 537 41.41 79.68 97.04
CA LEU A 537 42.55 79.79 97.95
C LEU A 537 43.58 80.84 97.50
N LEU A 538 43.84 80.95 96.18
CA LEU A 538 44.72 81.98 95.63
C LEU A 538 44.16 83.39 95.83
N LEU A 539 42.85 83.58 95.67
CA LEU A 539 42.18 84.86 95.94
C LEU A 539 42.40 85.29 97.40
N GLN A 540 42.21 84.38 98.36
CA GLN A 540 42.46 84.63 99.79
C GLN A 540 43.87 85.22 100.02
N LYS A 541 44.89 84.76 99.27
CA LYS A 541 46.27 85.22 99.42
C LYS A 541 46.55 86.57 98.77
N ILE A 542 45.82 86.91 97.71
CA ILE A 542 45.84 88.25 97.12
C ILE A 542 45.22 89.27 98.09
N GLU A 543 44.14 88.91 98.77
CA GLU A 543 43.51 89.76 99.79
C GLU A 543 44.42 89.95 101.02
N GLU A 544 45.04 88.88 101.53
CA GLU A 544 46.04 88.96 102.61
C GLU A 544 47.21 89.88 102.23
N LEU A 545 47.75 89.73 101.01
CA LEU A 545 48.81 90.57 100.46
C LEU A 545 48.40 92.05 100.38
N THR A 546 47.14 92.32 100.00
CA THR A 546 46.60 93.68 99.89
C THR A 546 46.59 94.40 101.24
N LEU A 547 46.23 93.69 102.33
CA LEU A 547 46.28 94.26 103.68
C LEU A 547 47.71 94.60 104.13
N TYR A 548 48.71 93.75 103.82
CA TYR A 548 50.11 94.06 104.13
C TYR A 548 50.61 95.32 103.40
N VAL A 549 50.22 95.51 102.13
CA VAL A 549 50.61 96.70 101.35
C VAL A 549 49.98 97.98 101.91
N ILE A 550 48.71 97.92 102.32
CA ILE A 550 48.01 99.05 102.98
C ILE A 550 48.71 99.44 104.29
N GLU A 551 49.19 98.47 105.09
CA GLU A 551 49.90 98.77 106.33
C GLU A 551 51.30 99.37 106.07
N LEU A 552 52.01 98.85 105.05
CA LEU A 552 53.26 99.41 104.55
C LEU A 552 53.14 100.88 104.10
N GLU A 553 52.06 101.25 103.41
CA GLU A 553 51.80 102.63 102.99
C GLU A 553 51.56 103.57 104.18
N LYS A 554 50.87 103.11 105.24
CA LYS A 554 50.68 103.90 106.48
C LYS A 554 52.01 104.16 107.20
N GLU A 555 52.87 103.14 107.29
CA GLU A 555 54.20 103.26 107.89
C GLU A 555 55.09 104.24 107.11
N ILE A 556 55.08 104.17 105.77
CA ILE A 556 55.86 105.09 104.91
C ILE A 556 55.39 106.55 105.08
N ASN A 557 54.07 106.79 105.08
CA ASN A 557 53.54 108.16 105.24
C ASN A 557 53.91 108.78 106.59
N LYS A 558 53.92 107.98 107.68
CA LYS A 558 54.37 108.42 109.02
C LYS A 558 55.81 108.96 109.03
N ILE A 559 56.70 108.34 108.25
CA ILE A 559 58.13 108.70 108.22
C ILE A 559 58.36 110.01 107.45
N GLY A 560 57.47 110.35 106.51
CA GLY A 560 57.54 111.58 105.71
C GLY A 560 57.24 112.86 106.51
N ASP A 561 56.24 112.83 107.38
CA ASP A 561 55.75 114.02 108.11
C ASP A 561 56.68 114.46 109.27
N GLU A 562 57.53 113.58 109.80
CA GLU A 562 58.47 113.91 110.89
C GLU A 562 59.82 114.49 110.41
N SER A 563 59.97 114.73 109.09
CA SER A 563 61.25 115.05 108.44
C SER A 563 61.39 116.48 107.87
N ASN A 564 60.54 117.45 108.27
CA ASN A 564 60.63 118.88 107.89
C ASN A 564 60.38 119.84 109.07
#